data_AF-A0A7C5T3N9-F1
#
_entry.id   AF-A0A7C5T3N9-F1
#
_cell.length_a   1.000
_cell.length_b   1.000
_cell.length_c   1.000
_cell.angle_alpha   90.00
_cell.angle_beta   90.00
_cell.angle_gamma   90.00
#
_symmetry.space_group_name_H-M   'P 1'
#
loop_
_entity.id
_entity.type
_entity.pdbx_description
1 polymer ?
#
loop_
_entity_poly.entity_id
_entity_poly.type
_entity_poly.pdbx_seq_one_letter_code
_entity_poly.pdbx_strand_id
1 'polypeptide(L)' 'IKMVPEVCHIFCATANPVEVIVAETEQVRGILGVVDGVKTKGVEGEKEQEERKAFLRRIGYKLG' A
#
# COMPACT_ATOMS: atom_id res chain seq x y z
N ILE A 1 13.44 -7.33 4.22
CA ILE A 1 13.63 -6.33 3.14
C ILE A 1 14.16 -5.01 3.70
N LYS A 2 13.40 -4.24 4.52
CA LYS A 2 13.85 -2.94 5.04
C LYS A 2 15.16 -2.95 5.86
N MET A 3 15.56 -4.11 6.39
CA MET A 3 16.78 -4.28 7.18
C MET A 3 18.03 -4.59 6.32
N VAL A 4 17.88 -4.75 5.00
CA VAL A 4 19.01 -5.04 4.10
C VAL A 4 19.78 -3.74 3.87
N PRO A 5 21.11 -3.70 4.13
CA PRO A 5 21.91 -2.46 4.03
C PRO A 5 21.84 -1.77 2.66
N GLU A 6 21.73 -2.54 1.58
CA GLU A 6 21.72 -2.04 0.20
C GLU A 6 20.33 -1.59 -0.29
N VAL A 7 19.26 -1.82 0.48
CA VAL A 7 17.91 -1.46 0.06
C VAL A 7 17.64 0.02 0.37
N CYS A 8 17.63 0.85 -0.66
CA CYS A 8 17.37 2.29 -0.54
C CYS A 8 15.91 2.63 -0.23
N HIS A 9 14.94 1.94 -0.87
CA HIS A 9 13.52 2.22 -0.69
C HIS A 9 12.62 1.05 -1.10
N ILE A 10 11.40 1.00 -0.57
CA ILE A 10 10.32 0.11 -1.02
C ILE A 10 9.17 1.02 -1.46
N PHE A 11 8.92 1.11 -2.76
CA PHE A 11 7.86 1.98 -3.29
C PHE A 11 6.45 1.42 -3.08
N CYS A 12 6.27 0.10 -3.20
CA CYS A 12 4.97 -0.56 -3.07
C CYS A 12 5.13 -1.99 -2.53
N ALA A 13 4.16 -2.44 -1.74
CA ALA A 13 4.01 -3.83 -1.30
C ALA A 13 2.53 -4.12 -1.04
N THR A 14 1.83 -4.62 -2.06
CA THR A 14 0.38 -4.78 -2.07
C THR A 14 -0.03 -5.99 -2.92
N ALA A 15 -1.27 -6.44 -2.76
CA ALA A 15 -1.90 -7.43 -3.63
C ALA A 15 -2.94 -6.82 -4.59
N ASN A 16 -3.12 -5.49 -4.54
CA ASN A 16 -3.99 -4.76 -5.47
C ASN A 16 -3.36 -4.67 -6.87
N PRO A 17 -4.12 -4.29 -7.91
CA PRO A 17 -3.53 -3.82 -9.17
C PRO A 17 -2.58 -2.64 -8.91
N VAL A 18 -1.40 -2.65 -9.54
CA VAL A 18 -0.36 -1.62 -9.35
C VAL A 18 0.11 -1.08 -10.68
N GLU A 19 0.27 0.24 -10.75
CA GLU A 19 0.96 0.94 -11.84
C GLU A 19 2.16 1.72 -11.29
N VAL A 20 3.22 1.86 -12.11
CA VAL A 20 4.43 2.62 -11.75
C VAL A 20 4.51 3.85 -12.64
N ILE A 21 4.61 5.03 -12.03
CA ILE A 21 4.82 6.28 -12.74
C ILE A 21 6.32 6.44 -12.97
N VAL A 22 6.72 6.37 -14.25
CA VAL A 22 8.11 6.50 -14.66
C VAL A 22 8.30 7.85 -15.35
N ALA A 23 9.28 8.62 -14.90
CA ALA A 23 9.81 9.74 -15.66
C ALA A 23 10.95 9.25 -16.54
N GLU A 24 10.89 9.59 -17.83
CA GLU A 24 11.98 9.38 -18.78
C GLU A 24 12.63 10.72 -19.10
N THR A 25 13.95 10.78 -18.99
CA THR A 25 14.78 11.90 -19.45
C THR A 25 15.54 11.47 -20.70
N GLU A 26 16.31 12.37 -21.30
CA GLU A 26 17.14 12.04 -22.48
C GLU A 26 18.16 10.93 -22.22
N GLN A 27 18.53 10.67 -20.97
CA GLN A 27 19.59 9.71 -20.61
C GLN A 27 19.10 8.54 -19.78
N VAL A 28 18.09 8.72 -18.92
CA VAL A 28 17.73 7.74 -17.88
C VAL A 28 16.24 7.72 -17.58
N ARG A 29 15.81 6.70 -16.83
CA ARG A 29 14.45 6.60 -16.28
C ARG A 29 14.50 6.61 -14.75
N GLY A 30 13.52 7.25 -14.13
CA GLY A 30 13.34 7.29 -12.69
C GLY A 30 11.92 6.95 -12.28
N ILE A 31 11.76 6.30 -11.13
CA ILE A 31 10.46 6.05 -10.52
C ILE A 31 10.03 7.34 -9.80
N LEU A 32 8.90 7.92 -10.23
CA LEU A 32 8.28 9.06 -9.54
C LEU A 32 7.31 8.62 -8.45
N GLY A 33 6.67 7.47 -8.63
CA GLY A 33 5.68 6.97 -7.68
C GLY A 33 4.97 5.72 -8.17
N VAL A 34 4.01 5.26 -7.37
CA VAL A 34 3.18 4.10 -7.63
C VAL A 34 1.72 4.45 -7.44
N VAL A 35 0.86 3.86 -8.26
CA VAL A 35 -0.59 3.85 -8.06
C VAL A 35 -0.95 2.48 -7.50
N ASP A 36 -1.32 2.43 -6.22
CA ASP A 36 -1.71 1.19 -5.52
C ASP A 36 -3.24 1.14 -5.41
N GLY A 37 -3.85 0.33 -6.28
CA GLY A 37 -5.30 0.15 -6.32
C GLY A 37 -6.05 1.40 -6.78
N VAL A 38 -7.07 1.78 -6.02
CA VAL A 38 -8.03 2.82 -6.41
C VAL A 38 -8.10 3.95 -5.40
N LYS A 39 -8.56 5.12 -5.84
CA LYS A 39 -8.80 6.28 -4.96
C LYS A 39 -9.82 5.94 -3.86
N THR A 40 -9.60 6.47 -2.65
CA THR A 40 -10.54 6.36 -1.54
C THR A 40 -11.91 6.93 -1.91
N LYS A 41 -12.98 6.25 -1.46
CA LYS A 41 -14.37 6.64 -1.74
C LYS A 41 -14.98 7.57 -0.68
N GLY A 42 -14.38 7.67 0.49
CA GLY A 42 -14.88 8.43 1.63
C GLY A 42 -14.09 8.12 2.91
N VAL A 43 -14.60 8.60 4.05
CA VAL A 43 -14.07 8.33 5.40
C VAL A 43 -14.98 7.32 6.09
N GLU A 44 -14.38 6.37 6.83
CA GLU A 44 -15.14 5.33 7.53
C GLU A 44 -15.98 5.88 8.70
N GLY A 45 -17.22 5.42 8.82
CA GLY A 45 -18.12 5.63 9.95
C GLY A 45 -17.99 4.56 11.04
N GLU A 46 -18.82 4.64 12.09
CA GLU A 46 -18.75 3.74 13.25
C GLU A 46 -18.95 2.26 12.87
N LYS A 47 -19.94 1.97 12.02
CA LYS A 47 -20.23 0.60 11.57
C LYS A 47 -19.04 -0.02 10.81
N GLU A 48 -18.43 0.71 9.89
CA GLU A 48 -17.30 0.24 9.08
C GLU A 48 -16.06 0.00 9.97
N GLN A 49 -15.87 0.83 11.00
CA GLN A 49 -14.83 0.64 12.00
C GLN A 49 -15.04 -0.64 12.82
N GLU A 50 -16.27 -0.94 13.24
CA GLU A 50 -16.61 -2.18 13.94
C GLU A 50 -16.34 -3.40 13.06
N GLU A 51 -16.76 -3.35 11.80
CA GLU A 51 -16.55 -4.41 10.81
C GLU A 51 -15.06 -4.70 10.58
N ARG A 52 -14.22 -3.68 10.33
CA ARG A 52 -12.78 -3.93 10.12
C ARG A 52 -12.09 -4.47 11.38
N LYS A 53 -12.50 -4.03 12.57
CA LYS A 53 -11.94 -4.53 13.85
C LYS A 53 -12.35 -5.99 14.08
N ALA A 54 -13.60 -6.34 13.79
CA ALA A 54 -14.09 -7.71 13.88
C ALA A 54 -13.39 -8.63 12.87
N PHE A 55 -13.18 -8.15 11.63
CA PHE A 55 -12.44 -8.87 10.61
C PHE A 55 -11.03 -9.24 11.08
N LEU A 56 -10.26 -8.29 11.63
CA LEU A 56 -8.89 -8.53 12.13
C LEU A 56 -8.82 -9.61 13.22
N ARG A 57 -9.83 -9.69 14.10
CA ARG A 57 -9.93 -10.77 15.10
C ARG A 57 -10.27 -12.10 14.45
N ARG A 58 -11.21 -12.12 13.50
CA ARG A 58 -11.60 -13.33 12.76
C ARG A 58 -10.43 -13.96 11.99
N ILE A 59 -9.54 -13.14 11.43
CA ILE A 59 -8.33 -13.62 10.74
C ILE A 59 -7.13 -13.82 11.67
N GLY A 60 -7.30 -13.69 13.00
CA GLY A 60 -6.27 -14.01 13.99
C GLY A 60 -5.16 -12.96 14.18
N TYR A 61 -5.27 -11.79 13.57
CA TYR A 61 -4.24 -10.74 13.63
C TYR A 61 -4.34 -9.85 14.88
N LYS A 62 -5.46 -9.88 15.59
CA LYS A 62 -5.66 -9.17 16.84
C LYS A 62 -6.30 -10.09 17.86
N LEU A 63 -5.76 -10.08 19.08
CA LEU A 63 -6.38 -10.73 20.22
C LEU A 63 -7.53 -9.84 20.71
N GLY A 64 -8.69 -10.46 20.87
CA GLY A 64 -9.88 -9.94 21.51
C GLY A 64 -10.61 -11.09 22.16
#